data_AF-A0A2E4SSM7-F1
#
_entry.id   AF-A0A2E4SSM7-F1
#
_cell.length_a   1.000
_cell.length_b   1.000
_cell.length_c   1.000
_cell.angle_alpha   90.00
_cell.angle_beta   90.00
_cell.angle_gamma   90.00
#
_symmetry.space_group_name_H-M   'P 1'
#
loop_
_entity.id
_entity.type
_entity.pdbx_description
1 polymer ?
#
loop_
_entity_poly.entity_id
_entity_poly.type
_entity_poly.pdbx_seq_one_letter_code
_entity_poly.pdbx_strand_id
1 'polypeptide(L)'
;MDPLIKAAKNKCLSFEGIHETLKKSNLFLDESIKTSFRINPLIEKPEAAEISLDGFRMNISANVSEHPVSGECINPEPFEVISWQTNTFSLEEGCETPPDSGIKRKTFERSEDSIEYFFSQISKIQSRS
;
A
#
# COMPACT_ATOMS: atom_id res chain seq x y z
N MET A 1 -25.15 -2.23 -12.22
CA MET A 1 -23.72 -2.59 -12.11
C MET A 1 -23.58 -3.53 -10.94
N ASP A 2 -22.86 -4.63 -11.09
CA ASP A 2 -22.58 -5.56 -10.00
C ASP A 2 -21.87 -4.82 -8.84
N PRO A 3 -22.34 -4.94 -7.58
CA PRO A 3 -21.72 -4.26 -6.43
C PRO A 3 -20.23 -4.57 -6.26
N LEU A 4 -19.80 -5.79 -6.55
CA LEU A 4 -18.41 -6.21 -6.49
C LEU A 4 -17.56 -5.48 -7.55
N ILE A 5 -18.07 -5.40 -8.78
CA ILE A 5 -17.42 -4.65 -9.87
C ILE A 5 -17.36 -3.15 -9.52
N LYS A 6 -18.42 -2.59 -8.94
CA LYS A 6 -18.45 -1.18 -8.51
C LYS A 6 -17.41 -0.90 -7.43
N ALA A 7 -17.33 -1.75 -6.40
CA ALA A 7 -16.33 -1.61 -5.35
C ALA A 7 -14.89 -1.70 -5.90
N ALA A 8 -14.62 -2.68 -6.77
CA ALA A 8 -13.33 -2.84 -7.42
C ALA A 8 -12.97 -1.62 -8.28
N LYS A 9 -13.92 -1.09 -9.05
CA LYS A 9 -13.72 0.12 -9.87
C LYS A 9 -13.41 1.34 -9.01
N ASN A 10 -14.18 1.57 -7.95
CA ASN A 10 -13.96 2.69 -7.03
C ASN A 10 -12.56 2.63 -6.40
N LYS A 11 -12.17 1.45 -5.91
CA LYS A 11 -10.84 1.20 -5.33
C LYS A 11 -9.71 1.52 -6.33
N CYS A 12 -9.80 1.02 -7.56
CA CYS A 12 -8.79 1.27 -8.59
C CYS A 12 -8.72 2.76 -8.99
N LEU A 13 -9.87 3.44 -9.06
CA LEU A 13 -9.93 4.88 -9.35
C LEU A 13 -9.27 5.69 -8.24
N SER A 14 -9.55 5.38 -6.98
CA SER A 14 -8.89 6.03 -5.83
C SER A 14 -7.37 5.83 -5.85
N PHE A 15 -6.89 4.69 -6.35
CA PHE A 15 -5.46 4.41 -6.45
C PHE A 15 -4.76 5.06 -7.66
N GLU A 16 -5.50 5.57 -8.65
CA GLU A 16 -4.94 6.05 -9.93
C GLU A 16 -3.93 7.19 -9.73
N GLY A 17 -4.23 8.16 -8.86
CA GLY A 17 -3.31 9.26 -8.53
C GLY A 17 -2.03 8.79 -7.82
N ILE A 18 -2.12 7.74 -7.00
CA ILE A 18 -0.94 7.12 -6.37
C ILE A 18 -0.10 6.44 -7.45
N HIS A 19 -0.72 5.60 -8.27
CA HIS A 19 -0.05 4.87 -9.35
C HIS A 19 0.70 5.79 -10.32
N GLU A 20 0.08 6.90 -10.74
CA GLU A 20 0.74 7.88 -11.59
C GLU A 20 1.92 8.55 -10.90
N THR A 21 1.75 8.96 -9.64
CA THR A 21 2.82 9.59 -8.86
C THR A 21 4.01 8.66 -8.69
N LEU A 22 3.76 7.37 -8.40
CA LEU A 22 4.81 6.37 -8.29
C LEU A 22 5.55 6.19 -9.63
N LYS A 23 4.84 6.10 -10.75
CA LYS A 23 5.45 5.96 -12.09
C LYS A 23 6.30 7.15 -12.52
N LYS A 24 5.92 8.37 -12.09
CA LYS A 24 6.62 9.62 -12.43
C LYS A 24 7.76 9.95 -11.46
N SER A 25 7.86 9.23 -10.34
CA SER A 25 8.83 9.53 -9.28
C SER A 25 10.24 9.04 -9.63
N ASN A 26 11.21 9.95 -9.54
CA ASN A 26 12.63 9.62 -9.70
C ASN A 26 13.17 8.71 -8.58
N LEU A 27 12.46 8.57 -7.45
CA LEU A 27 12.86 7.70 -6.35
C LEU A 27 12.97 6.24 -6.78
N PHE A 28 12.19 5.82 -7.78
CA PHE A 28 12.17 4.43 -8.26
C PHE A 28 13.03 4.21 -9.51
N LEU A 29 13.84 5.20 -9.91
CA LEU A 29 14.89 5.00 -10.92
C LEU A 29 16.12 4.31 -10.34
N ASP A 30 16.24 4.31 -9.01
CA ASP A 30 17.26 3.56 -8.29
C ASP A 30 16.95 2.05 -8.34
N GLU A 31 17.85 1.28 -8.96
CA GLU A 31 17.71 -0.17 -9.12
C GLU A 31 17.69 -0.94 -7.79
N SER A 32 18.09 -0.30 -6.68
CA SER A 32 17.97 -0.87 -5.33
C SER A 32 16.52 -0.99 -4.87
N ILE A 33 15.59 -0.20 -5.42
CA ILE A 33 14.17 -0.24 -5.06
C ILE A 33 13.39 -1.05 -6.10
N LYS A 34 12.99 -2.25 -5.71
CA LYS A 34 12.09 -3.07 -6.54
C LYS A 34 10.65 -2.68 -6.26
N THR A 35 9.95 -2.23 -7.30
CA THR A 35 8.53 -1.85 -7.24
C THR A 35 7.66 -2.87 -7.99
N SER A 36 6.53 -3.24 -7.40
CA SER A 36 5.52 -4.09 -8.02
C SER A 36 4.12 -3.53 -7.79
N PHE A 37 3.23 -3.71 -8.76
CA PHE A 37 1.84 -3.25 -8.66
C PHE A 37 0.91 -4.45 -8.52
N ARG A 38 0.00 -4.40 -7.54
CA ARG A 38 -1.07 -5.39 -7.39
C ARG A 38 -2.23 -4.99 -8.28
N ILE A 39 -2.56 -5.86 -9.23
CA ILE A 39 -3.67 -5.67 -10.16
C ILE A 39 -4.95 -6.26 -9.57
N ASN A 40 -6.03 -5.50 -9.61
CA ASN A 40 -7.35 -6.00 -9.27
C ASN A 40 -7.84 -6.93 -10.39
N PRO A 41 -8.19 -8.20 -10.10
CA PRO A 41 -8.52 -9.19 -11.14
C PRO A 41 -9.86 -8.94 -11.83
N LEU A 42 -10.74 -8.09 -11.27
CA LEU A 42 -12.06 -7.82 -11.84
C LEU A 42 -12.06 -6.66 -12.85
N ILE A 43 -11.13 -5.72 -12.69
CA ILE A 43 -11.06 -4.47 -13.47
C ILE A 43 -9.73 -4.38 -14.25
N GLU A 44 -8.79 -5.29 -13.99
CA GLU A 44 -7.46 -5.31 -14.60
C GLU A 44 -6.69 -3.99 -14.44
N LYS A 45 -6.89 -3.31 -13.31
CA LYS A 45 -6.23 -2.05 -12.96
C LYS A 45 -5.48 -2.15 -11.63
N PRO A 46 -4.41 -1.36 -11.43
CA PRO A 46 -3.69 -1.34 -10.15
C PRO A 46 -4.57 -0.83 -9.00
N GLU A 47 -4.40 -1.44 -7.83
CA GLU A 47 -5.08 -1.06 -6.59
C GLU A 47 -4.14 -0.94 -5.38
N ALA A 48 -2.88 -1.36 -5.54
CA ALA A 48 -1.82 -1.20 -4.56
C ALA A 48 -0.46 -1.26 -5.24
N ALA A 49 0.57 -0.78 -4.56
CA ALA A 49 1.97 -0.96 -4.92
C ALA A 49 2.74 -1.51 -3.71
N GLU A 50 3.63 -2.45 -3.96
CA GLU A 50 4.64 -2.91 -3.00
C GLU A 50 6.02 -2.52 -3.49
N ILE A 51 6.85 -2.03 -2.58
CA ILE A 51 8.26 -1.80 -2.80
C ILE A 51 9.09 -2.67 -1.85
N SER A 52 10.29 -3.01 -2.28
CA SER A 52 11.29 -3.68 -1.47
C SER A 52 12.65 -3.04 -1.65
N LEU A 53 13.32 -2.78 -0.52
CA LEU A 53 14.62 -2.11 -0.42
C LEU A 53 15.37 -2.70 0.78
N ASP A 54 16.55 -3.28 0.58
CA ASP A 54 17.48 -3.74 1.63
C ASP A 54 16.84 -4.48 2.82
N GLY A 55 16.04 -5.51 2.52
CA GLY A 55 15.38 -6.30 3.55
C GLY A 55 14.21 -5.58 4.24
N PHE A 56 13.81 -4.40 3.76
CA PHE A 56 12.59 -3.70 4.13
C PHE A 56 11.55 -3.80 3.02
N ARG A 57 10.28 -3.86 3.40
CA ARG A 57 9.15 -3.84 2.47
C ARG A 57 8.14 -2.79 2.88
N MET A 58 7.50 -2.20 1.88
CA MET A 58 6.38 -1.30 2.10
C MET A 58 5.28 -1.54 1.08
N ASN A 59 4.05 -1.35 1.51
CA ASN A 59 2.88 -1.34 0.68
C ASN A 59 2.16 0.01 0.80
N ILE A 60 1.68 0.55 -0.32
CA ILE A 60 0.70 1.63 -0.36
C ILE A 60 -0.52 1.15 -1.16
N SER A 61 -1.72 1.34 -0.62
CA SER A 61 -2.95 0.87 -1.24
C SER A 61 -4.12 1.82 -1.04
N ALA A 62 -5.12 1.71 -1.92
CA ALA A 62 -6.43 2.29 -1.71
C ALA A 62 -7.41 1.16 -1.36
N ASN A 63 -8.32 1.40 -0.43
CA ASN A 63 -9.37 0.49 0.01
C ASN A 63 -10.75 1.05 -0.35
N VAL A 64 -11.79 0.21 -0.20
CA VAL A 64 -13.17 0.63 -0.47
C VAL A 64 -13.60 1.67 0.56
N SER A 65 -13.95 2.88 0.11
CA SER A 65 -14.43 3.98 0.96
C SER A 65 -15.94 3.98 1.18
N GLU A 66 -16.70 3.55 0.17
CA GLU A 66 -18.17 3.64 0.14
C GLU A 66 -18.81 2.26 -0.07
N HIS A 67 -19.94 2.04 0.59
CA HIS A 67 -20.75 0.84 0.39
C HIS A 67 -21.26 0.80 -1.06
N PRO A 68 -21.00 -0.28 -1.82
CA PRO A 68 -21.25 -0.28 -3.26
C PRO A 68 -22.74 -0.20 -3.62
N VAL A 69 -23.65 -0.55 -2.70
CA VAL A 69 -25.09 -0.49 -2.93
C VAL A 69 -25.69 0.83 -2.42
N SER A 70 -25.46 1.18 -1.16
CA SER A 70 -26.09 2.36 -0.52
C SER A 70 -25.35 3.66 -0.78
N GLY A 71 -24.05 3.61 -1.13
CA GLY A 71 -23.22 4.81 -1.26
C GLY A 71 -22.81 5.44 0.07
N GLU A 72 -23.15 4.82 1.20
CA GLU A 72 -22.74 5.30 2.52
C GLU A 72 -21.22 5.18 2.66
N CYS A 73 -20.58 6.19 3.26
CA CYS A 73 -19.17 6.12 3.63
C CYS A 73 -18.98 5.03 4.71
N ILE A 74 -18.19 4.02 4.40
CA ILE A 74 -17.86 2.89 5.28
C ILE A 74 -16.41 2.89 5.74
N ASN A 75 -15.54 3.62 5.02
CA ASN A 75 -14.16 3.82 5.41
C ASN A 75 -13.74 5.28 5.10
N PRO A 76 -13.67 6.16 6.12
CA PRO A 76 -13.26 7.54 5.94
C PRO A 76 -11.76 7.67 5.64
N GLU A 77 -10.94 6.66 5.95
CA GLU A 77 -9.50 6.64 5.71
C GLU A 77 -9.12 5.49 4.75
N PRO A 78 -9.47 5.59 3.46
CA PRO A 78 -9.33 4.48 2.53
C PRO A 78 -7.88 4.22 2.11
N PHE A 79 -6.96 5.15 2.33
CA PHE A 79 -5.58 4.99 1.92
C PHE A 79 -4.75 4.40 3.06
N GLU A 80 -3.93 3.40 2.75
CA GLU A 80 -3.14 2.69 3.76
C GLU A 80 -1.70 2.56 3.30
N VAL A 81 -0.77 2.80 4.24
CA VAL A 81 0.65 2.48 4.11
C VAL A 81 1.02 1.47 5.18
N ILE A 82 1.54 0.32 4.76
CA ILE A 82 2.07 -0.73 5.64
C ILE A 82 3.56 -0.89 5.37
N SER A 83 4.37 -1.11 6.40
CA SER A 83 5.81 -1.35 6.26
C SER A 83 6.32 -2.36 7.28
N TRP A 84 7.28 -3.19 6.87
CA TRP A 84 7.82 -4.27 7.70
C TRP A 84 9.23 -4.68 7.26
N GLN A 85 9.99 -5.31 8.15
CA GLN A 85 11.27 -5.95 7.79
C GLN A 85 11.03 -7.38 7.29
N THR A 86 11.83 -7.82 6.32
CA THR A 86 11.68 -9.12 5.65
C THR A 86 12.01 -10.29 6.60
N ASN A 87 12.69 -10.03 7.71
CA ASN A 87 13.13 -11.04 8.70
C ASN A 87 12.47 -10.89 10.09
N THR A 88 11.37 -10.14 10.24
CA THR A 88 10.67 -10.07 11.55
C THR A 88 9.93 -11.37 11.93
N PHE A 89 9.97 -12.39 11.07
CA PHE A 89 9.47 -13.72 11.37
C PHE A 89 10.64 -14.65 11.74
N SER A 90 11.07 -14.58 13.00
CA SER A 90 11.77 -15.71 13.62
C SER A 90 10.72 -16.77 13.94
N LEU A 91 10.58 -17.79 13.09
CA LEU A 91 9.90 -19.01 13.50
C LEU A 91 10.85 -19.74 14.46
N GLU A 92 10.89 -19.33 15.72
CA GLU A 92 11.42 -20.22 16.76
C GLU A 92 10.51 -21.45 16.79
N GLU A 93 11.09 -22.64 16.94
CA GLU A 93 10.36 -23.91 16.97
C GLU A 93 9.32 -23.91 18.11
N GLY A 94 8.10 -23.50 17.77
CA GLY A 94 6.97 -23.37 18.68
C GLY A 94 5.81 -22.67 17.99
N CYS A 95 4.57 -23.07 18.28
CA CYS A 95 3.36 -22.46 17.73
C CYS A 95 3.08 -21.05 18.30
N GLU A 96 4.11 -20.25 18.57
CA GLU A 96 3.93 -18.88 19.03
C GLU A 96 3.76 -17.94 17.84
N THR A 97 2.64 -17.24 17.83
CA THR A 97 2.36 -16.17 16.87
C THR A 97 3.50 -15.16 16.93
N PRO A 98 4.24 -14.95 15.83
CA PRO A 98 5.33 -13.99 15.78
C PRO A 98 4.84 -12.63 16.27
N PRO A 99 5.60 -11.91 17.11
CA PRO A 99 5.13 -10.66 17.67
C PRO A 99 4.89 -9.63 16.55
N ASP A 100 3.77 -8.91 16.62
CA ASP A 100 3.40 -7.80 15.71
C ASP A 100 4.42 -6.63 15.74
N SER A 101 5.48 -6.72 16.55
CA SER A 101 6.50 -5.70 16.78
C SER A 101 7.33 -5.29 15.55
N GLY A 102 7.03 -5.84 14.37
CA GLY A 102 7.71 -5.56 13.11
C GLY A 102 6.90 -4.78 12.07
N ILE A 103 5.59 -4.66 12.23
CA ILE A 103 4.69 -4.09 11.21
C ILE A 103 4.23 -2.71 11.64
N LYS A 104 4.47 -1.70 10.80
CA LYS A 104 3.90 -0.36 10.97
C LYS A 104 2.82 -0.14 9.92
N ARG A 105 1.62 0.18 10.40
CA ARG A 105 0.44 0.52 9.58
C ARG A 105 0.02 1.95 9.87
N LYS A 106 -0.33 2.70 8.83
CA LYS A 106 -0.97 4.01 8.96
C LYS A 106 -2.01 4.21 7.86
N THR A 107 -3.17 4.74 8.23
CA THR A 107 -4.30 5.06 7.34
C THR A 107 -4.42 6.56 7.13
N PHE A 108 -5.07 6.96 6.03
CA PHE A 108 -5.23 8.35 5.62
C PHE A 108 -6.56 8.57 4.89
N GLU A 109 -7.17 9.73 5.12
CA GLU A 109 -8.36 10.20 4.39
C GLU A 109 -8.02 10.57 2.93
N ARG A 110 -6.81 11.08 2.69
CA ARG A 110 -6.38 11.64 1.40
C ARG A 110 -5.21 10.88 0.80
N SER A 111 -5.23 10.72 -0.53
CA SER A 111 -4.16 10.08 -1.30
C SER A 111 -2.84 10.83 -1.14
N GLU A 112 -2.86 12.15 -1.19
CA GLU A 112 -1.66 12.98 -1.13
C GLU A 112 -0.87 12.75 0.16
N ASP A 113 -1.56 12.72 1.31
CA ASP A 113 -0.95 12.51 2.62
C ASP A 113 -0.34 11.11 2.73
N SER A 114 -1.00 10.11 2.14
CA SER A 114 -0.48 8.74 2.10
C SER A 114 0.80 8.64 1.25
N ILE A 115 0.86 9.35 0.12
CA ILE A 115 2.04 9.41 -0.75
C ILE A 115 3.20 10.12 -0.06
N GLU A 116 2.94 11.27 0.56
CA GLU A 116 3.96 12.02 1.31
C GLU A 116 4.54 11.16 2.43
N TYR A 117 3.68 10.51 3.20
CA TYR A 117 4.12 9.60 4.24
C TYR A 117 4.94 8.44 3.67
N PHE A 118 4.46 7.81 2.59
CA PHE A 118 5.15 6.69 1.92
C PHE A 118 6.56 7.08 1.48
N PHE A 119 6.72 8.20 0.76
CA PHE A 119 8.03 8.71 0.35
C PHE A 119 8.91 9.08 1.55
N SER A 120 8.34 9.68 2.60
CA SER A 120 9.11 10.00 3.81
C SER A 120 9.71 8.76 4.48
N GLN A 121 9.02 7.62 4.43
CA GLN A 121 9.56 6.38 4.99
C GLN A 121 10.69 5.83 4.11
N ILE A 122 10.53 5.85 2.79
CA ILE A 122 11.58 5.43 1.84
C ILE A 122 12.86 6.23 2.08
N SER A 123 12.75 7.57 2.11
CA SER A 123 13.92 8.43 2.33
C SER A 123 14.59 8.18 3.67
N LYS A 124 13.83 7.89 4.74
CA LYS A 124 14.38 7.53 6.06
C LYS A 124 15.16 6.21 6.05
N ILE A 125 14.81 5.29 5.17
CA ILE A 125 15.50 4.00 5.03
C ILE A 125 16.78 4.19 4.22
N GLN A 126 16.69 4.90 3.10
CA GLN A 126 17.85 5.24 2.27
C GLN A 126 18.89 6.05 3.06
N SER A 127 18.49 6.98 3.93
CA SER A 127 19.42 7.77 4.75
C SER A 127 20.13 6.98 5.86
N ARG A 128 19.70 5.74 6.13
CA ARG A 128 20.28 4.87 7.17
C ARG A 128 21.22 3.81 6.60
N SER A 129 21.24 3.67 5.28
CA SER A 129 22.08 2.72 4.53
C SER A 129 23.36 3.41 4.09
#